data_AF-A0A0A3W909-F1
#
_entry.id   AF-A0A0A3W909-F1
#
_cell.length_a   1.000
_cell.length_b   1.000
_cell.length_c   1.000
_cell.angle_alpha   90.00
_cell.angle_beta   90.00
_cell.angle_gamma   90.00
#
_symmetry.space_group_name_H-M   'P 1'
#
loop_
_entity.id
_entity.type
_entity.pdbx_description
1 polymer ?
#
loop_
_entity_poly.entity_id
_entity_poly.type
_entity_poly.pdbx_seq_one_letter_code
_entity_poly.pdbx_strand_id
1 'polypeptide(L)'
;MWSAFRLNTLFLPGMLLLLTACATTPTLSQAEREAYLKQFIGQSSETIYANLDLSKLGYQQVYEPELFAQQLVYIVQRPVTIPLSVAQHPVAGTGTVPIPVTHSPSQGYDVNLQCKIVFELKDKIAQSVSSTGRTC
;
A
#
# COMPACT_ATOMS: atom_id res chain seq x y z
N MET A 1 -59.92 19.31 -21.85
CA MET A 1 -60.40 20.46 -21.05
C MET A 1 -59.76 20.38 -19.68
N TRP A 2 -59.12 21.48 -19.26
CA TRP A 2 -58.62 21.81 -17.91
C TRP A 2 -57.58 20.89 -17.27
N SER A 3 -56.55 21.37 -16.56
CA SER A 3 -56.00 22.71 -16.36
C SER A 3 -54.61 22.54 -15.74
N ALA A 4 -53.80 23.57 -15.92
CA ALA A 4 -52.43 23.68 -15.46
C ALA A 4 -52.24 23.46 -13.94
N PHE A 5 -51.10 22.89 -13.57
CA PHE A 5 -50.39 23.28 -12.36
C PHE A 5 -48.97 23.70 -12.74
N ARG A 6 -48.76 25.02 -12.70
CA ARG A 6 -47.45 25.65 -12.78
C ARG A 6 -46.84 25.72 -11.37
N LEU A 7 -45.50 25.69 -11.36
CA LEU A 7 -44.61 26.37 -10.42
C LEU A 7 -44.66 25.90 -8.94
N ASN A 8 -43.55 25.37 -8.44
CA ASN A 8 -42.64 26.22 -7.67
C ASN A 8 -41.30 25.51 -7.41
N THR A 9 -40.25 26.30 -7.54
CA THR A 9 -38.83 26.01 -7.46
C THR A 9 -38.40 25.86 -6.00
N LEU A 10 -37.66 24.80 -5.68
CA LEU A 10 -36.60 24.85 -4.65
C LEU A 10 -35.61 23.73 -4.93
N PHE A 11 -34.82 23.92 -6.00
CA PHE A 11 -33.54 23.25 -6.16
C PHE A 11 -32.64 23.75 -5.04
N LEU A 12 -32.48 22.95 -3.99
CA LEU A 12 -31.40 23.11 -3.03
C LEU A 12 -30.18 22.43 -3.67
N PRO A 13 -29.15 23.15 -4.17
CA PRO A 13 -27.93 22.49 -4.58
C PRO A 13 -27.22 22.11 -3.29
N GLY A 14 -27.51 20.90 -2.80
CA GLY A 14 -26.71 20.27 -1.76
C GLY A 14 -25.31 20.07 -2.33
N MET A 15 -24.42 21.00 -2.01
CA MET A 15 -23.00 20.89 -2.29
C MET A 15 -22.48 19.69 -1.49
N LEU A 16 -22.49 18.50 -2.11
CA LEU A 16 -21.75 17.35 -1.60
C LEU A 16 -20.26 17.73 -1.69
N LEU A 17 -19.69 18.15 -0.56
CA LEU A 17 -18.25 18.15 -0.37
C LEU A 17 -17.78 16.71 -0.49
N LEU A 18 -17.27 16.35 -1.67
CA LEU A 18 -16.47 15.15 -1.87
C LEU A 18 -15.16 15.38 -1.12
N LEU A 19 -15.15 15.04 0.17
CA LEU A 19 -13.91 14.87 0.92
C LEU A 19 -13.21 13.65 0.32
N THR A 20 -12.28 13.89 -0.60
CA THR A 20 -11.32 12.88 -1.03
C THR A 20 -10.43 12.59 0.17
N ALA A 21 -10.75 11.54 0.93
CA ALA A 21 -9.83 11.02 1.93
C ALA A 21 -8.57 10.57 1.20
N CYS A 22 -7.43 11.19 1.53
CA CYS A 22 -6.14 10.69 1.08
C CYS A 22 -5.97 9.30 1.72
N ALA A 23 -6.08 8.24 0.92
CA ALA A 23 -5.92 6.88 1.40
C ALA A 23 -4.43 6.62 1.65
N THR A 24 -3.96 6.96 2.85
CA THR A 24 -2.67 6.50 3.32
C THR A 24 -2.80 5.01 3.57
N THR A 25 -2.30 4.16 2.67
CA THR A 25 -2.24 2.71 2.90
C THR A 25 -1.54 2.46 4.24
N PRO A 26 -2.20 1.81 5.22
CA PRO A 26 -1.57 1.51 6.49
C PRO A 26 -0.35 0.63 6.23
N THR A 27 0.84 1.18 6.46
CA THR A 27 2.08 0.40 6.38
C THR A 27 2.18 -0.42 7.65
N LEU A 28 1.95 -1.73 7.57
CA LEU A 28 2.29 -2.65 8.66
C LEU A 28 3.76 -2.46 9.04
N SER A 29 4.03 -2.46 10.35
CA SER A 29 5.40 -2.53 10.85
C SER A 29 6.05 -3.86 10.44
N GLN A 30 7.38 -3.89 10.44
CA GLN A 30 8.12 -5.11 10.16
C GLN A 30 7.72 -6.25 11.13
N ALA A 31 7.54 -5.93 12.41
CA ALA A 31 7.16 -6.91 13.43
C ALA A 31 5.78 -7.54 13.16
N GLU A 32 4.78 -6.74 12.77
CA GLU A 32 3.44 -7.25 12.47
C GLU A 32 3.43 -8.10 11.19
N ARG A 33 4.22 -7.71 10.19
CA ARG A 33 4.41 -8.50 8.97
C ARG A 33 5.06 -9.84 9.28
N GLU A 34 6.13 -9.86 10.07
CA GLU A 34 6.76 -11.11 10.51
C GLU A 34 5.79 -11.99 11.30
N ALA A 35 4.99 -11.40 12.19
CA ALA A 35 3.98 -12.13 12.95
C ALA A 35 2.91 -12.75 12.04
N TYR A 36 2.41 -11.99 11.05
CA TYR A 36 1.47 -12.48 10.05
C TYR A 36 2.06 -13.65 9.25
N LEU A 37 3.31 -13.58 8.82
CA LEU A 37 3.96 -14.68 8.10
C LEU A 37 4.14 -15.92 8.99
N LYS A 38 4.50 -15.73 10.27
CA LYS A 38 4.72 -16.83 11.21
C LYS A 38 3.47 -17.64 11.52
N GLN A 39 2.26 -17.09 11.35
CA GLN A 39 1.01 -17.83 11.57
C GLN A 39 0.83 -19.02 10.61
N PHE A 40 1.57 -19.04 9.51
CA PHE A 40 1.56 -20.09 8.50
C PHE A 40 2.54 -21.23 8.80
N ILE A 41 3.39 -21.11 9.82
CA ILE A 41 4.23 -22.21 10.28
C ILE A 41 3.33 -23.35 10.77
N GLY A 42 3.64 -24.58 10.38
CA GLY A 42 2.83 -25.77 10.62
C GLY A 42 1.70 -26.00 9.61
N GLN A 43 1.52 -25.11 8.62
CA GLN A 43 0.51 -25.28 7.57
C GLN A 43 1.12 -25.87 6.29
N SER A 44 0.27 -26.49 5.46
CA SER A 44 0.69 -27.03 4.16
C SER A 44 0.95 -25.93 3.14
N SER A 45 1.82 -26.18 2.16
CA SER A 45 2.08 -25.28 1.04
C SER A 45 0.79 -24.87 0.32
N GLU A 46 -0.14 -25.79 0.16
CA GLU A 46 -1.45 -25.58 -0.47
C GLU A 46 -2.32 -24.62 0.37
N THR A 47 -2.31 -24.77 1.70
CA THR A 47 -3.00 -23.85 2.61
C THR A 47 -2.38 -22.46 2.59
N ILE A 48 -1.05 -22.36 2.59
CA ILE A 48 -0.33 -21.09 2.53
C ILE A 48 -0.68 -20.37 1.23
N TYR A 49 -0.62 -21.08 0.09
CA TYR A 49 -0.99 -20.54 -1.21
C TYR A 49 -2.41 -19.97 -1.24
N ALA A 50 -3.37 -20.67 -0.63
CA ALA A 50 -4.77 -20.25 -0.63
C ALA A 50 -5.10 -19.10 0.34
N ASN A 51 -4.30 -18.90 1.40
CA ASN A 51 -4.67 -18.02 2.52
C ASN A 51 -3.67 -16.88 2.77
N LEU A 52 -2.47 -16.94 2.22
CA LEU A 52 -1.49 -15.86 2.29
C LEU A 52 -1.98 -14.68 1.47
N ASP A 53 -2.34 -13.60 2.15
CA ASP A 53 -2.77 -12.36 1.53
C ASP A 53 -1.63 -11.34 1.55
N LEU A 54 -0.92 -11.28 0.43
CA LEU A 54 0.20 -10.36 0.24
C LEU A 54 -0.25 -8.89 0.25
N SER A 55 -1.50 -8.60 -0.11
CA SER A 55 -2.02 -7.24 -0.12
C SER A 55 -2.14 -6.65 1.28
N LYS A 56 -2.48 -7.48 2.29
CA LYS A 56 -2.46 -7.10 3.71
C LYS A 56 -1.08 -6.69 4.18
N LEU A 57 -0.04 -7.27 3.58
CA LEU A 57 1.36 -6.94 3.87
C LEU A 57 1.86 -5.71 3.10
N GLY A 58 1.03 -5.09 2.27
CA GLY A 58 1.40 -3.99 1.39
C GLY A 58 2.30 -4.43 0.23
N TYR A 59 2.20 -5.69 -0.18
CA TYR A 59 2.94 -6.25 -1.31
C TYR A 59 2.04 -6.42 -2.54
N GLN A 60 2.67 -6.30 -3.70
CA GLN A 60 2.12 -6.64 -4.99
C GLN A 60 2.78 -7.93 -5.48
N GLN A 61 1.96 -8.93 -5.78
CA GLN A 61 2.45 -10.16 -6.39
C GLN A 61 2.65 -9.93 -7.89
N VAL A 62 3.88 -10.14 -8.37
CA VAL A 62 4.23 -9.94 -9.78
C VAL A 62 4.45 -11.27 -10.49
N TYR A 63 4.78 -12.32 -9.74
CA TYR A 63 5.04 -13.65 -10.23
C TYR A 63 4.23 -14.67 -9.43
N GLU A 64 3.91 -15.80 -10.04
CA GLU A 64 3.37 -16.93 -9.29
C GLU A 64 4.40 -17.45 -8.29
N PRO A 65 3.97 -17.90 -7.10
CA PRO A 65 4.83 -18.54 -6.13
C PRO A 65 5.48 -19.81 -6.68
N GLU A 66 6.77 -19.98 -6.44
CA GLU A 66 7.52 -21.15 -6.89
C GLU A 66 7.54 -22.20 -5.78
N LEU A 67 7.02 -23.40 -6.08
CA LEU A 67 7.03 -24.54 -5.17
C LEU A 67 8.17 -25.49 -5.54
N PHE A 68 9.10 -25.68 -4.61
CA PHE A 68 10.17 -26.66 -4.67
C PHE A 68 9.93 -27.78 -3.66
N ALA A 69 10.73 -28.85 -3.73
CA ALA A 69 10.59 -30.00 -2.83
C ALA A 69 10.66 -29.62 -1.32
N GLN A 70 11.43 -28.58 -1.00
CA GLN A 70 11.70 -28.17 0.39
C GLN A 70 11.36 -26.70 0.64
N GLN A 71 10.81 -25.97 -0.34
CA GLN A 71 10.60 -24.53 -0.21
C GLN A 71 9.37 -24.07 -0.97
N LEU A 72 8.65 -23.09 -0.42
CA LEU A 72 7.66 -22.29 -1.13
C LEU A 72 8.14 -20.84 -1.15
N VAL A 73 8.36 -20.30 -2.34
CA VAL A 73 9.02 -19.00 -2.55
C VAL A 73 8.07 -18.01 -3.18
N TYR A 74 7.95 -16.83 -2.57
CA TYR A 74 7.22 -15.69 -3.13
C TYR A 74 8.21 -14.57 -3.45
N ILE A 75 8.14 -14.07 -4.69
CA ILE A 75 8.85 -12.85 -5.11
C ILE A 75 7.81 -11.75 -5.29
N VAL A 76 7.85 -10.76 -4.40
CA VAL A 76 6.84 -9.71 -4.32
C VAL A 76 7.48 -8.33 -4.42
N GLN A 77 6.71 -7.34 -4.85
CA GLN A 77 7.15 -5.96 -4.92
C GLN A 77 6.45 -5.12 -3.86
N ARG A 78 7.16 -4.17 -3.27
CA ARG A 78 6.55 -3.15 -2.41
C ARG A 78 6.64 -1.80 -3.11
N PRO A 79 5.52 -1.17 -3.46
CA PRO A 79 5.56 0.21 -3.94
C PRO A 79 5.97 1.11 -2.76
N VAL A 80 6.92 1.99 -3.00
CA VAL A 80 7.35 3.00 -2.02
C VAL A 80 7.32 4.36 -2.71
N THR A 81 6.58 5.30 -2.14
CA THR A 81 6.60 6.70 -2.57
C THR A 81 7.66 7.45 -1.77
N ILE A 82 8.75 7.86 -2.41
CA ILE A 82 9.79 8.65 -1.73
C ILE A 82 9.46 10.13 -1.90
N PRO A 83 9.12 10.87 -0.82
CA PRO A 83 8.83 12.30 -0.93
C PRO A 83 10.07 13.07 -1.38
N LEU A 84 9.90 14.00 -2.33
CA LEU A 84 10.98 14.90 -2.74
C LEU A 84 11.29 15.85 -1.59
N SER A 85 12.56 15.89 -1.19
CA SER A 85 13.06 16.87 -0.22
C SER A 85 13.19 18.21 -0.93
N VAL A 86 12.30 19.15 -0.63
CA VAL A 86 12.44 20.54 -1.11
C VAL A 86 13.39 21.24 -0.14
N ALA A 87 14.55 21.67 -0.62
CA ALA A 87 15.44 22.51 0.17
C ALA A 87 14.71 23.83 0.50
N GLN A 88 14.37 24.04 1.77
CA GLN A 88 13.92 25.35 2.25
C GLN A 88 15.15 26.25 2.30
N HIS A 89 15.44 26.95 1.21
CA HIS A 89 16.41 28.03 1.25
C HIS A 89 15.87 29.15 2.16
N PRO A 90 16.59 29.56 3.21
CA PRO A 90 16.19 30.75 3.95
C PRO A 90 16.37 31.96 3.01
N VAL A 91 15.26 32.63 2.69
CA VAL A 91 15.30 33.93 2.00
C VAL A 91 15.86 34.95 3.00
N ALA A 92 17.19 35.03 3.08
CA ALA A 92 17.87 36.12 3.77
C ALA A 92 17.80 37.35 2.85
N GLY A 93 16.74 38.15 3.00
CA GLY A 93 16.57 39.37 2.21
C GLY A 93 15.28 40.11 2.51
N THR A 94 15.31 40.94 3.56
CA THR A 94 14.51 42.16 3.75
C THR A 94 13.08 42.19 3.15
N GLY A 95 12.07 41.98 4.00
CA GLY A 95 10.76 42.62 3.86
C GLY A 95 9.77 42.01 2.85
N THR A 96 10.00 40.82 2.31
CA THR A 96 9.03 40.17 1.41
C THR A 96 8.22 39.10 2.14
N VAL A 97 6.88 39.21 2.03
CA VAL A 97 5.91 38.25 2.58
C VAL A 97 6.26 36.86 2.02
N PRO A 98 6.41 35.81 2.86
CA PRO A 98 6.68 34.48 2.37
C PRO A 98 5.53 34.04 1.46
N ILE A 99 5.79 33.85 0.17
CA ILE A 99 4.83 33.21 -0.74
C ILE A 99 4.84 31.73 -0.37
N PRO A 100 3.73 31.15 0.13
CA PRO A 100 3.66 29.73 0.38
C PRO A 100 3.71 29.04 -0.98
N VAL A 101 4.84 28.45 -1.32
CA VAL A 101 4.91 27.59 -2.50
C VAL A 101 4.16 26.31 -2.16
N THR A 102 2.89 26.20 -2.59
CA THR A 102 2.10 24.98 -2.48
C THR A 102 2.63 23.96 -3.48
N HIS A 103 3.77 23.35 -3.19
CA HIS A 103 4.24 22.18 -3.91
C HIS A 103 3.53 20.95 -3.32
N SER A 104 2.72 20.30 -4.14
CA SER A 104 2.05 19.06 -3.77
C SER A 104 3.11 18.01 -3.40
N PRO A 105 3.07 17.38 -2.22
CA PRO A 105 4.02 16.32 -1.81
C PRO A 105 3.87 15.03 -2.65
N SER A 106 3.02 15.04 -3.68
CA SER A 106 2.59 13.90 -4.46
C SER A 106 3.53 13.50 -5.60
N GLN A 107 4.70 14.13 -5.76
CA GLN A 107 5.66 13.78 -6.82
C GLN A 107 6.83 12.94 -6.32
N GLY A 108 6.55 11.91 -5.51
CA GLY A 108 7.56 10.92 -5.18
C GLY A 108 7.86 9.97 -6.34
N TYR A 109 9.09 9.49 -6.44
CA TYR A 109 9.43 8.45 -7.42
C TYR A 109 8.82 7.11 -6.98
N ASP A 110 8.24 6.38 -7.92
CA ASP A 110 7.81 4.99 -7.72
C ASP A 110 9.02 4.07 -7.90
N VAL A 111 9.38 3.36 -6.83
CA VAL A 111 10.45 2.35 -6.86
C VAL A 111 9.87 0.98 -6.56
N ASN A 112 9.98 0.07 -7.52
CA ASN A 112 9.58 -1.32 -7.37
C ASN A 112 10.70 -2.11 -6.70
N LEU A 113 10.66 -2.16 -5.37
CA LEU A 113 11.65 -2.86 -4.57
C LEU A 113 11.15 -4.28 -4.26
N GLN A 114 11.98 -5.27 -4.58
CA GLN A 114 11.65 -6.68 -4.42
C GLN A 114 11.89 -7.17 -2.98
N CYS A 115 10.96 -7.99 -2.50
CA CYS A 115 11.08 -8.79 -1.28
C CYS A 115 10.87 -10.26 -1.65
N LYS A 116 11.76 -11.12 -1.16
CA LYS A 116 11.66 -12.57 -1.29
C LYS A 116 11.21 -13.16 0.04
N ILE A 117 10.09 -13.86 0.05
CA ILE A 117 9.58 -14.58 1.22
C ILE A 117 9.75 -16.07 0.96
N VAL A 118 10.38 -16.79 1.89
CA VAL A 118 10.66 -18.23 1.77
C VAL A 118 10.09 -18.95 2.97
N PHE A 119 9.19 -19.89 2.68
CA PHE A 119 8.77 -20.90 3.64
C PHE A 119 9.63 -22.15 3.42
N GLU A 120 10.39 -22.56 4.44
CA GLU A 120 11.07 -23.85 4.43
C GLU A 120 10.05 -24.94 4.73
N LEU A 121 9.98 -25.97 3.89
CA LEU A 121 9.00 -27.04 3.93
C LEU A 121 9.65 -28.36 4.32
N LYS A 122 8.92 -29.15 5.09
CA LYS A 122 9.17 -30.58 5.30
C LYS A 122 7.86 -31.32 5.09
N ASP A 123 7.83 -32.29 4.18
CA ASP A 123 6.61 -33.01 3.80
C ASP A 123 5.47 -32.07 3.40
N LYS A 124 5.81 -31.00 2.66
CA LYS A 124 4.93 -29.89 2.27
C LYS A 124 4.42 -29.01 3.41
N ILE A 125 4.87 -29.21 4.64
CA ILE A 125 4.48 -28.41 5.81
C ILE A 125 5.56 -27.38 6.13
N ALA A 126 5.17 -26.11 6.27
CA ALA A 126 6.09 -25.03 6.62
C ALA A 126 6.68 -25.21 8.02
N GLN A 127 8.00 -25.23 8.11
CA GLN A 127 8.77 -25.35 9.35
C GLN A 127 9.24 -23.98 9.85
N SER A 128 9.54 -23.09 8.92
CA SER A 128 9.98 -21.74 9.21
C SER A 128 9.62 -20.80 8.05
N VAL A 129 9.72 -19.50 8.32
CA VAL A 129 9.58 -18.47 7.31
C VAL A 129 10.69 -17.45 7.46
N SER A 130 11.25 -17.01 6.33
CA SER A 130 12.23 -15.93 6.27
C SER A 130 11.85 -14.97 5.16
N SER A 131 12.32 -13.73 5.28
CA SER A 131 12.17 -12.74 4.22
C SER A 131 13.48 -11.99 4.01
N THR A 132 13.80 -11.67 2.75
CA THR A 132 15.02 -10.96 2.38
C THR A 132 14.77 -9.99 1.22
N GLY A 133 15.37 -8.81 1.31
CA GLY A 133 15.13 -7.70 0.38
C GLY A 133 15.10 -6.38 1.11
N ARG A 134 15.24 -5.27 0.37
CA ARG A 134 15.28 -3.92 0.98
C ARG A 134 13.94 -3.46 1.55
N THR A 135 12.85 -4.08 1.13
CA THR A 135 11.47 -3.69 1.49
C THR A 135 10.67 -4.80 2.15
N CYS A 136 11.34 -5.88 2.54
CA CYS A 136 10.90 -6.70 3.65
C CYS A 136 11.05 -5.87 4.95
#